data_AF-A0AAD4NEF4-F1
#
_entry.id   AF-A0AAD4NEF4-F1
#
_cell.length_a   1.000
_cell.length_b   1.000
_cell.length_c   1.000
_cell.angle_alpha   90.00
_cell.angle_beta   90.00
_cell.angle_gamma   90.00
#
_symmetry.space_group_name_H-M   'P 1'
#
loop_
_entity.id
_entity.type
_entity.pdbx_description
1 polymer ?
#
loop_
_entity_poly.entity_id
_entity_poly.type
_entity_poly.pdbx_seq_one_letter_code
_entity_poly.pdbx_strand_id
1 'polypeptide(L)'
;MTSSYVILALPWETDDVMGTGYTDEFGNFTIHGCADDFGAWNDPDLLLFIMHRCPEPGHTISIPHRFRTVPLERKYMPDEIDVPLVRLDHE
;
A
#
# COMPACT_ATOMS: atom_id res chain seq x y z
N MET A 1 -6.33 15.89 -2.59
CA MET A 1 -7.41 15.00 -3.01
C MET A 1 -7.35 14.85 -4.52
N THR A 2 -6.99 13.66 -5.01
CA THR A 2 -7.49 13.02 -6.26
C THR A 2 -6.82 11.64 -6.38
N SER A 3 -7.59 10.71 -6.93
CA SER A 3 -7.36 9.26 -7.04
C SER A 3 -7.41 8.87 -8.51
N SER A 4 -6.53 7.96 -8.96
CA SER A 4 -6.59 7.27 -10.24
C SER A 4 -5.90 5.90 -10.13
N TYR A 5 -6.60 4.83 -10.49
CA TYR A 5 -6.17 3.43 -10.38
C TYR A 5 -5.86 2.83 -11.77
N VAL A 6 -4.91 1.90 -11.81
CA VAL A 6 -4.78 0.90 -12.89
C VAL A 6 -4.94 -0.47 -12.22
N ILE A 7 -6.09 -1.11 -12.44
CA ILE A 7 -6.41 -2.43 -11.88
C ILE A 7 -6.29 -3.47 -13.01
N LEU A 8 -5.38 -4.43 -12.85
CA LEU A 8 -5.35 -5.64 -13.67
C LEU A 8 -6.36 -6.63 -13.08
N ALA A 9 -7.66 -6.40 -13.32
CA ALA A 9 -8.72 -7.22 -12.75
C ALA A 9 -8.67 -8.65 -13.31
N LEU A 10 -8.38 -9.64 -12.46
CA LEU A 10 -8.71 -11.03 -12.73
C LEU A 10 -10.25 -11.15 -12.73
N PRO A 11 -10.86 -12.01 -13.57
CA PRO A 11 -12.32 -12.04 -13.77
C PRO A 11 -13.15 -12.37 -12.52
N TRP A 12 -12.52 -12.74 -11.41
CA TRP A 12 -13.15 -13.09 -10.14
C TRP A 12 -12.68 -12.22 -8.97
N GLU A 13 -11.63 -11.41 -9.17
CA GLU A 13 -11.14 -10.43 -8.20
C GLU A 13 -11.81 -9.10 -8.51
N THR A 14 -12.85 -8.78 -7.72
CA THR A 14 -13.71 -7.63 -8.00
C THR A 14 -13.16 -6.34 -7.38
N ASP A 15 -12.33 -6.46 -6.34
CA ASP A 15 -11.67 -5.35 -5.64
C ASP A 15 -10.35 -5.80 -4.99
N ASP A 16 -9.22 -5.36 -5.54
CA ASP A 16 -7.89 -5.66 -5.00
C ASP A 16 -7.52 -4.76 -3.79
N VAL A 17 -8.39 -3.82 -3.39
CA VAL A 17 -8.14 -2.90 -2.28
C VAL A 17 -8.63 -3.52 -0.97
N MET A 18 -7.72 -4.13 -0.22
CA MET A 18 -8.05 -4.68 1.11
C MET A 18 -8.33 -3.61 2.16
N GLY A 19 -7.68 -2.45 2.10
CA GLY A 19 -7.83 -1.39 3.10
C GLY A 19 -7.14 -0.08 2.71
N THR A 20 -7.59 1.03 3.29
CA THR A 20 -7.00 2.37 3.07
C THR A 20 -6.87 3.12 4.39
N GLY A 21 -5.86 3.97 4.49
CA GLY A 21 -5.60 4.76 5.68
C GLY A 21 -4.65 5.92 5.39
N TYR A 22 -4.39 6.71 6.43
CA TYR A 22 -3.44 7.82 6.40
C TYR A 22 -2.46 7.66 7.55
N THR A 23 -1.26 8.22 7.40
CA THR A 23 -0.31 8.30 8.50
C THR A 23 -0.73 9.37 9.50
N ASP A 24 -0.34 9.18 10.76
CA ASP A 24 -0.43 10.21 11.78
C ASP A 24 0.66 11.30 11.60
N GLU A 25 0.74 12.25 12.53
CA GLU A 25 1.73 13.33 12.52
C GLU A 25 3.18 12.86 12.70
N PHE A 26 3.39 11.63 13.17
CA PHE A 26 4.69 10.99 13.35
C PHE A 26 5.04 10.02 12.23
N GLY A 27 4.13 9.81 11.25
CA GLY A 27 4.32 8.89 10.13
C GLY A 27 3.88 7.44 10.42
N ASN A 28 3.27 7.17 11.58
CA ASN A 28 2.75 5.83 11.90
C ASN A 28 1.43 5.59 11.18
N PHE A 29 1.11 4.34 10.87
CA PHE A 29 -0.16 3.95 10.28
C PHE A 29 -0.60 2.58 10.80
N THR A 30 -1.91 2.38 10.83
CA THR A 30 -2.53 1.07 11.04
C THR A 30 -3.63 0.93 10.01
N ILE A 31 -3.59 -0.13 9.21
CA ILE A 31 -4.58 -0.39 8.18
C ILE A 31 -5.14 -1.79 8.43
N HIS A 32 -6.46 -1.88 8.50
CA HIS A 32 -7.16 -3.15 8.57
C HIS A 32 -7.81 -3.42 7.22
N GLY A 33 -7.67 -4.66 6.76
CA GLY A 33 -8.23 -5.11 5.52
C GLY A 33 -8.40 -6.61 5.50
N CYS A 34 -9.32 -7.08 4.68
CA CYS A 34 -9.51 -8.50 4.40
C CYS A 34 -9.54 -8.66 2.89
N ALA A 35 -8.82 -9.66 2.39
CA ALA A 35 -9.03 -10.18 1.04
C ALA A 35 -10.20 -11.17 1.10
N ASP A 36 -11.05 -11.16 0.08
CA ASP A 36 -12.14 -12.13 -0.09
C ASP A 36 -12.04 -12.73 -1.50
N ASP A 37 -10.95 -13.46 -1.70
CA ASP A 37 -10.62 -14.09 -2.98
C ASP A 37 -11.35 -15.45 -3.06
N PHE A 38 -12.18 -15.65 -4.09
CA PHE A 38 -12.93 -16.89 -4.30
C PHE A 38 -12.37 -17.71 -5.46
N GLY A 39 -12.18 -19.03 -5.25
CA GLY A 39 -11.82 -19.98 -6.31
C GLY A 39 -10.46 -20.65 -6.08
N ALA A 40 -9.89 -21.22 -7.15
CA ALA A 40 -8.64 -21.99 -7.07
C ALA A 40 -7.38 -21.12 -6.85
N TRP A 41 -7.52 -19.80 -6.94
CA TRP A 41 -6.45 -18.81 -6.77
C TRP A 41 -6.86 -17.83 -5.66
N ASN A 42 -6.90 -18.33 -4.43
CA ASN A 42 -7.34 -17.60 -3.23
C ASN A 42 -6.18 -17.24 -2.29
N ASP A 43 -5.01 -16.95 -2.86
CA ASP A 43 -3.79 -16.59 -2.13
C ASP A 43 -3.43 -15.13 -2.40
N PRO A 44 -3.91 -14.17 -1.59
CA PRO A 44 -3.74 -12.75 -1.87
C PRO A 44 -2.26 -12.36 -1.81
N ASP A 45 -1.79 -11.61 -2.82
CA ASP A 45 -0.48 -10.97 -2.78
C ASP A 45 -0.59 -9.63 -2.02
N LEU A 46 0.00 -9.57 -0.82
CA LEU A 46 -0.11 -8.38 0.03
C LEU A 46 0.88 -7.29 -0.40
N LEU A 47 0.35 -6.19 -0.91
CA LEU A 47 1.12 -5.01 -1.34
C LEU A 47 0.69 -3.77 -0.56
N LEU A 48 1.65 -3.03 0.01
CA LEU A 48 1.42 -1.71 0.58
C LEU A 48 1.70 -0.64 -0.47
N PHE A 49 0.66 0.11 -0.85
CA PHE A 49 0.74 1.20 -1.81
C PHE A 49 0.76 2.56 -1.09
N ILE A 50 1.89 3.26 -1.17
CA ILE A 50 2.13 4.53 -0.48
C ILE A 50 2.15 5.67 -1.49
N MET A 51 1.21 6.60 -1.37
CA MET A 51 1.22 7.86 -2.10
C MET A 51 1.78 8.97 -1.21
N HIS A 52 2.86 9.63 -1.63
CA HIS A 52 3.52 10.67 -0.82
C HIS A 52 4.01 11.86 -1.63
N ARG A 53 4.50 12.87 -0.92
CA ARG A 53 5.14 14.09 -1.46
C ARG A 53 6.55 14.33 -0.90
N CYS A 54 7.13 13.32 -0.25
CA CYS A 54 8.49 13.39 0.27
C CYS A 54 9.46 13.83 -0.85
N PRO A 55 10.26 14.88 -0.64
CA PRO A 55 11.23 15.32 -1.63
C PRO A 55 12.43 14.36 -1.67
N GLU A 56 13.12 14.30 -2.81
CA GLU A 56 14.40 13.61 -2.90
C GLU A 56 15.48 14.31 -2.08
N PRO A 57 16.52 13.59 -1.62
CA PRO A 57 17.69 14.17 -0.99
C PRO A 57 18.25 15.31 -1.85
N GLY A 58 18.32 16.51 -1.26
CA GLY A 58 18.84 17.70 -1.93
C GLY A 58 17.78 18.57 -2.62
N HIS A 59 16.50 18.17 -2.61
CA HIS A 59 15.38 18.97 -3.12
C HIS A 59 14.49 19.48 -1.98
N THR A 60 14.04 20.74 -2.07
CA THR A 60 13.20 21.40 -1.04
C THR A 60 11.79 21.74 -1.52
N ILE A 61 11.49 21.46 -2.78
CA ILE A 61 10.25 21.89 -3.44
C ILE A 61 9.24 20.73 -3.48
N SER A 62 7.95 21.07 -3.34
CA SER A 62 6.84 20.12 -3.47
C SER A 62 6.84 19.46 -4.84
N ILE A 63 7.13 18.17 -4.86
CA ILE A 63 7.12 17.34 -6.05
C ILE A 63 5.66 16.86 -6.29
N PRO A 64 5.24 16.60 -7.55
CA PRO A 64 4.03 15.83 -7.83
C PRO A 64 3.95 14.55 -6.99
N HIS A 65 2.73 14.05 -6.76
CA HIS A 65 2.50 12.83 -5.99
C HIS A 65 3.35 11.68 -6.54
N ARG A 66 4.11 11.05 -5.64
CA ARG A 66 4.93 9.87 -5.90
C ARG A 66 4.26 8.65 -5.32
N PHE A 67 4.57 7.51 -5.91
CA PHE A 67 4.03 6.22 -5.51
C PHE A 67 5.19 5.29 -5.16
N ARG A 68 5.05 4.58 -4.04
CA ARG A 68 5.95 3.53 -3.61
C ARG A 68 5.13 2.29 -3.31
N THR A 69 5.55 1.15 -3.86
CA THR A 69 4.97 -0.15 -3.56
C THR A 69 5.94 -0.94 -2.70
N VAL A 70 5.47 -1.45 -1.57
CA VAL A 70 6.25 -2.31 -0.67
C VAL A 70 5.57 -3.67 -0.62
N PRO A 71 6.22 -4.75 -1.10
CA PRO A 71 5.67 -6.09 -0.96
C PRO A 71 5.77 -6.54 0.51
N LEU A 72 4.73 -7.19 1.00
CA LEU A 72 4.69 -7.76 2.34
C LEU A 72 4.78 -9.30 2.24
N GLU A 73 5.67 -9.89 3.04
CA GLU A 73 5.98 -11.33 2.95
C GLU A 73 4.93 -12.22 3.63
N ARG A 74 4.11 -11.65 4.52
CA ARG A 74 3.09 -12.38 5.28
C ARG A 74 1.71 -12.02 4.75
N LYS A 75 0.88 -13.03 4.48
CA LYS A 75 -0.39 -12.89 3.77
C LYS A 75 -1.63 -13.17 4.62
N TYR A 76 -1.48 -13.92 5.73
CA TYR A 76 -2.62 -14.46 6.47
C TYR A 76 -2.56 -14.14 7.96
N MET A 77 -3.74 -13.88 8.53
CA MET A 77 -3.97 -13.85 9.98
C MET A 77 -3.61 -15.20 10.64
N PRO A 78 -3.32 -15.24 11.96
CA PRO A 78 -3.70 -14.29 13.00
C PRO A 78 -2.73 -13.12 13.23
N ASP A 79 -1.66 -13.04 12.45
CA ASP A 79 -0.55 -12.15 12.78
C ASP A 79 -0.76 -10.76 12.17
N GLU A 80 -0.80 -9.74 13.05
CA GLU A 80 -0.49 -8.36 12.67
C GLU A 80 0.89 -8.33 11.98
N ILE A 81 0.99 -7.56 10.90
CA ILE A 81 2.23 -7.44 10.13
C ILE A 81 2.85 -6.10 10.50
N ASP A 82 3.90 -6.16 11.31
CA ASP A 82 4.75 -5.00 11.55
C ASP A 82 5.54 -4.67 10.28
N VAL A 83 5.16 -3.57 9.62
CA VAL A 83 5.90 -3.05 8.48
C VAL A 83 7.09 -2.25 9.03
N PRO A 84 8.34 -2.60 8.68
CA PRO A 84 9.50 -1.85 9.12
C PRO A 84 9.47 -0.42 8.54
N LEU A 85 10.28 0.48 9.13
CA LEU A 85 10.38 1.86 8.68
C LEU A 85 10.61 1.95 7.15
N VAL A 86 9.65 2.53 6.45
CA VAL A 86 9.74 2.77 5.01
C VAL A 86 10.22 4.19 4.76
N ARG A 87 11.44 4.33 4.24
CA ARG A 87 11.99 5.62 3.81
C ARG A 87 11.41 6.01 2.46
N LEU A 88 10.84 7.20 2.34
CA LEU A 88 10.13 7.66 1.14
C LEU A 88 10.94 8.66 0.28
N ASP A 89 12.13 9.01 0.72
CA ASP A 89 13.02 9.96 0.07
C ASP A 89 13.97 9.30 -0.94
N HIS A 90 14.09 7.97 -0.92
CA HIS A 90 14.91 7.22 -1.87
C HIS A 90 14.06 6.22 -2.66
N GLU A 91 14.25 6.16 -3.97
CA GLU A 91 13.77 5.07 -4.83
C GLU A 91 14.69 3.86 -4.75
#